data_AF-A0A1X0I7X8-F1
#
_entry.id   AF-A0A1X0I7X8-F1
#
_cell.length_a   1.000
_cell.length_b   1.000
_cell.length_c   1.000
_cell.angle_alpha   90.00
_cell.angle_beta   90.00
_cell.angle_gamma   90.00
#
_symmetry.space_group_name_H-M   'P 1'
#
loop_
_entity.id
_entity.type
_entity.pdbx_description
1 polymer ?
#
loop_
_entity_poly.entity_id
_entity_poly.type
_entity_poly.pdbx_seq_one_letter_code
_entity_poly.pdbx_strand_id
1 'polypeptide(L)'
;MPPVSPSHERGRPRGGRRRATEFADPAAAIGPPGHPTLAEITRRQQEIRAWEALNVGGYRFAKPGTIIGSLISAVLVVLVVTPIPPNWPWDIPTMILAVFTAVATVTCGLLWFDNPHPVPRPEPLAIVPFSRAENLRLMQGQPVESYRAICACPGCGDVSAHPIREPGKDEPDWAMVTRRCAVCDRQWAQA
;
A
#
# COMPACT_ATOMS: atom_id res chain seq x y z
N MET A 1 -26.67 -26.53 54.75
CA MET A 1 -25.24 -26.62 55.12
C MET A 1 -24.90 -28.09 55.22
N PRO A 2 -23.89 -28.61 54.50
CA PRO A 2 -22.49 -28.15 54.52
C PRO A 2 -21.99 -27.78 53.08
N PRO A 3 -20.68 -27.59 52.76
CA PRO A 3 -20.18 -26.36 52.15
C PRO A 3 -19.50 -26.53 50.77
N VAL A 4 -18.95 -25.40 50.30
CA VAL A 4 -18.36 -25.04 49.01
C VAL A 4 -16.87 -25.43 48.86
N SER A 5 -16.50 -25.98 47.69
CA SER A 5 -15.22 -25.88 46.89
C SER A 5 -13.88 -26.46 47.42
N PRO A 6 -12.78 -26.61 46.61
CA PRO A 6 -12.54 -26.19 45.21
C PRO A 6 -11.87 -27.19 44.22
N SER A 7 -11.90 -26.75 42.96
CA SER A 7 -11.09 -26.99 41.76
C SER A 7 -9.76 -27.77 41.86
N HIS A 8 -9.49 -28.58 40.82
CA HIS A 8 -8.21 -28.51 40.12
C HIS A 8 -8.35 -28.85 38.62
N GLU A 9 -8.09 -27.84 37.80
CA GLU A 9 -7.79 -27.96 36.38
C GLU A 9 -6.47 -28.73 36.17
N ARG A 10 -6.44 -29.55 35.12
CA ARG A 10 -5.29 -29.80 34.21
C ARG A 10 -5.89 -30.50 32.99
N GLY A 11 -6.16 -29.80 31.89
CA GLY A 11 -5.12 -29.20 31.07
C GLY A 11 -4.97 -30.08 29.83
N ARG A 12 -5.91 -29.95 28.87
CA ARG A 12 -5.74 -30.54 27.54
C ARG A 12 -5.47 -29.42 26.53
N PRO A 13 -4.47 -29.58 25.65
CA PRO A 13 -3.98 -28.47 24.85
C PRO A 13 -4.99 -28.08 23.79
N ARG A 14 -5.30 -26.79 23.73
CA ARG A 14 -5.92 -26.12 22.58
C ARG A 14 -4.97 -26.22 21.39
N GLY A 15 -5.20 -27.22 20.53
CA GLY A 15 -4.60 -27.30 19.20
C GLY A 15 -5.45 -26.52 18.19
N GLY A 16 -5.30 -25.21 18.18
CA GLY A 16 -5.80 -24.38 17.09
C GLY A 16 -4.88 -24.48 15.88
N ARG A 17 -5.42 -24.88 14.73
CA ARG A 17 -5.13 -24.27 13.42
C ARG A 17 -6.11 -24.87 12.40
N ARG A 18 -7.26 -24.22 12.22
CA ARG A 18 -7.98 -24.35 10.95
C ARG A 18 -6.98 -23.91 9.88
N ARG A 19 -6.66 -24.83 8.96
CA ARG A 19 -5.98 -24.49 7.70
C ARG A 19 -6.72 -23.29 7.13
N ALA A 20 -6.03 -22.15 7.09
CA ALA A 20 -6.36 -21.12 6.14
C ALA A 20 -6.37 -21.85 4.79
N THR A 21 -7.54 -21.92 4.18
CA THR A 21 -7.67 -22.25 2.77
C THR A 21 -6.75 -21.28 2.05
N GLU A 22 -5.63 -21.83 1.61
CA GLU A 22 -4.78 -21.31 0.55
C GLU A 22 -5.72 -20.87 -0.56
N PHE A 23 -5.86 -19.54 -0.71
CA PHE A 23 -6.58 -18.95 -1.81
C PHE A 23 -5.80 -19.33 -3.05
N ALA A 24 -6.26 -20.39 -3.71
CA ALA A 24 -5.82 -20.72 -5.06
C ALA A 24 -6.14 -19.51 -5.94
N ASP A 25 -5.09 -18.91 -6.50
CA ASP A 25 -5.22 -17.96 -7.61
C ASP A 25 -5.96 -18.66 -8.76
N PRO A 26 -7.17 -18.23 -9.16
CA PRO A 26 -7.74 -18.69 -10.40
C PRO A 26 -7.06 -17.93 -11.52
N ALA A 27 -6.33 -18.69 -12.33
CA ALA A 27 -5.80 -18.29 -13.61
C ALA A 27 -6.81 -17.46 -14.40
N ALA A 28 -6.34 -16.29 -14.86
CA ALA A 28 -6.85 -15.40 -15.90
C ALA A 28 -8.15 -15.88 -16.60
N ALA A 29 -9.29 -15.67 -15.94
CA ALA A 29 -10.57 -15.66 -16.63
C ALA A 29 -10.70 -14.33 -17.36
N ILE A 30 -10.83 -14.36 -18.68
CA ILE A 30 -11.13 -13.19 -19.52
C ILE A 30 -12.49 -12.64 -19.06
N GLY A 31 -12.45 -11.60 -18.23
CA GLY A 31 -13.59 -11.04 -17.53
C GLY A 31 -14.33 -9.94 -18.32
N PRO A 32 -15.57 -9.59 -17.91
CA PRO A 32 -16.33 -8.44 -18.43
C PRO A 32 -15.54 -7.13 -18.23
N PRO A 33 -15.89 -6.00 -18.92
CA PRO A 33 -15.06 -4.80 -19.04
C PRO A 33 -14.31 -4.50 -17.74
N GLY A 34 -12.98 -4.58 -17.82
CA GLY A 34 -12.11 -4.77 -16.67
C GLY A 34 -12.16 -3.59 -15.71
N HIS A 35 -13.05 -3.64 -14.73
CA HIS A 35 -13.02 -2.72 -13.60
C HIS A 35 -11.75 -3.00 -12.80
N PRO A 36 -10.90 -1.99 -12.57
CA PRO A 36 -9.68 -2.19 -11.80
C PRO A 36 -10.03 -2.61 -10.38
N THR A 37 -9.35 -3.65 -9.89
CA THR A 37 -9.54 -4.10 -8.51
C THR A 37 -8.99 -3.04 -7.55
N LEU A 38 -9.47 -3.06 -6.29
CA LEU A 38 -8.91 -2.17 -5.25
C LEU A 38 -7.40 -2.37 -5.05
N ALA A 39 -6.90 -3.60 -5.25
CA ALA A 39 -5.47 -3.90 -5.20
C ALA A 39 -4.72 -3.22 -6.35
N GLU A 40 -5.28 -3.23 -7.56
CA GLU A 40 -4.67 -2.57 -8.72
C GLU A 40 -4.66 -1.03 -8.55
N ILE A 41 -5.75 -0.46 -8.05
CA ILE A 41 -5.85 0.98 -7.76
C ILE A 41 -4.81 1.39 -6.71
N THR A 42 -4.69 0.62 -5.63
CA THR A 42 -3.71 0.93 -4.56
C THR A 42 -2.28 0.79 -5.06
N ARG A 43 -1.97 -0.22 -5.89
CA ARG A 43 -0.68 -0.36 -6.57
C ARG A 43 -0.37 0.87 -7.44
N ARG A 44 -1.31 1.30 -8.29
CA ARG A 44 -1.11 2.49 -9.13
C ARG A 44 -0.95 3.77 -8.32
N GLN A 45 -1.66 3.91 -7.19
CA GLN A 45 -1.44 5.03 -6.28
C GLN A 45 -0.04 5.01 -5.66
N GLN A 46 0.52 3.84 -5.33
CA GLN A 46 1.89 3.72 -4.84
C GLN A 46 2.91 4.13 -5.92
N GLU A 47 2.72 3.70 -7.17
CA GLU A 47 3.57 4.09 -8.29
C GLU A 47 3.55 5.60 -8.52
N ILE A 48 2.37 6.23 -8.49
CA ILE A 48 2.23 7.68 -8.62
C ILE A 48 2.95 8.39 -7.46
N ARG A 49 2.77 7.94 -6.21
CA ARG A 49 3.47 8.52 -5.06
C ARG A 49 4.98 8.35 -5.13
N ALA A 50 5.46 7.21 -5.62
CA ALA A 50 6.89 6.97 -5.82
C ALA A 50 7.45 7.87 -6.91
N TRP A 51 6.73 8.02 -8.03
CA TRP A 51 7.08 8.97 -9.08
C TRP A 51 7.09 10.41 -8.56
N GLU A 52 6.08 10.81 -7.79
CA GLU A 52 6.03 12.12 -7.15
C GLU A 52 7.21 12.29 -6.18
N ALA A 53 7.53 11.32 -5.33
CA ALA A 53 8.68 11.41 -4.42
C ALA A 53 10.01 11.59 -5.17
N LEU A 54 10.19 10.90 -6.31
CA LEU A 54 11.37 11.04 -7.16
C LEU A 54 11.39 12.37 -7.94
N ASN A 55 10.22 12.89 -8.33
CA ASN A 55 10.09 14.04 -9.21
C ASN A 55 9.77 15.37 -8.51
N VAL A 56 9.40 15.37 -7.22
CA VAL A 56 9.26 16.58 -6.37
C VAL A 56 10.62 17.28 -6.18
N GLY A 57 11.73 16.62 -6.53
CA GLY A 57 13.07 17.21 -6.64
C GLY A 57 13.50 17.62 -8.06
N GLY A 58 12.64 17.44 -9.07
CA GLY A 58 12.95 17.33 -10.51
C GLY A 58 13.70 18.47 -11.22
N TYR A 59 14.15 19.51 -10.52
CA TYR A 59 14.99 20.58 -11.08
C TYR A 59 16.00 21.18 -10.08
N ARG A 60 16.16 20.58 -8.90
CA ARG A 60 16.93 21.20 -7.82
C ARG A 60 18.41 20.88 -7.83
N PHE A 61 18.93 20.12 -8.79
CA PHE A 61 20.37 19.82 -8.85
C PHE A 61 21.09 20.42 -10.08
N ALA A 62 20.42 20.58 -11.22
CA ALA A 62 21.00 21.24 -12.38
C ALA A 62 21.27 22.75 -12.15
N LYS A 63 20.39 23.45 -11.41
CA LYS A 63 20.55 24.88 -11.11
C LYS A 63 21.58 25.19 -10.02
N PRO A 64 21.59 24.54 -8.84
CA PRO A 64 22.62 24.84 -7.85
C PRO A 64 23.96 24.20 -8.17
N GLY A 65 24.01 23.08 -8.90
CA GLY A 65 25.28 22.47 -9.32
C GLY A 65 26.10 23.40 -10.24
N THR A 66 25.42 24.09 -11.17
CA THR A 66 26.04 25.10 -12.04
C THR A 66 26.43 26.36 -11.25
N ILE A 67 25.60 26.82 -10.31
CA ILE A 67 25.92 27.96 -9.43
C ILE A 67 27.15 27.66 -8.54
N ILE A 68 27.19 26.49 -7.90
CA ILE A 68 28.30 26.07 -7.04
C ILE A 68 29.59 25.89 -7.87
N GLY A 69 29.50 25.27 -9.05
CA GLY A 69 30.65 25.12 -9.96
C GLY A 69 31.21 26.47 -10.45
N SER A 70 30.32 27.42 -10.76
CA SER A 70 30.71 28.80 -11.11
C SER A 70 31.40 29.51 -9.94
N LEU A 71 30.86 29.39 -8.72
CA LEU A 71 31.45 29.99 -7.52
C LEU A 71 32.84 29.42 -7.20
N ILE A 72 33.02 28.10 -7.29
CA ILE A 72 34.33 27.45 -7.08
C ILE A 72 35.34 27.91 -8.13
N SER A 73 34.93 28.01 -9.39
CA SER A 73 35.79 28.51 -10.47
C SER A 73 36.20 29.97 -10.24
N ALA A 74 35.28 30.83 -9.82
CA ALA A 74 35.57 32.22 -9.50
C ALA A 74 36.55 32.36 -8.32
N VAL A 75 36.38 31.54 -7.27
CA VAL A 75 37.30 31.52 -6.12
C VAL A 75 38.70 31.05 -6.51
N LEU A 76 38.81 30.03 -7.38
CA LEU A 76 40.10 29.57 -7.90
C LEU A 76 40.81 30.66 -8.72
N VAL A 77 40.08 31.42 -9.55
CA VAL A 77 40.63 32.57 -10.30
C VAL A 77 41.21 33.61 -9.35
N VAL A 78 40.46 33.98 -8.29
CA VAL A 78 40.92 34.99 -7.32
C VAL A 78 42.14 34.49 -6.55
N LEU A 79 42.17 33.23 -6.12
CA LEU A 79 43.34 32.64 -5.44
C LEU A 79 44.60 32.62 -6.31
N VAL A 80 44.46 32.47 -7.63
CA VAL A 80 45.59 32.54 -8.57
C VAL A 80 46.08 33.98 -8.79
N VAL A 81 45.20 34.97 -8.73
CA VAL A 81 45.51 36.38 -9.06
C VAL A 81 46.00 37.19 -7.86
N THR A 82 45.61 36.83 -6.63
CA THR A 82 45.98 37.54 -5.39
C THR A 82 46.60 36.55 -4.41
N PRO A 83 47.94 36.44 -4.17
CA PRO A 83 49.04 37.40 -4.40
C PRO A 83 50.33 36.73 -4.94
N ILE A 84 50.63 36.81 -6.24
CA ILE A 84 51.87 36.23 -6.80
C ILE A 84 52.85 37.36 -7.16
N PRO A 85 54.10 37.33 -6.67
CA PRO A 85 55.07 38.38 -6.97
C PRO A 85 55.38 38.41 -8.48
N PRO A 86 55.60 39.62 -9.05
CA PRO A 86 55.67 39.83 -10.50
C PRO A 86 56.81 39.11 -11.24
N ASN A 87 57.74 38.47 -10.49
CA ASN A 87 58.87 37.71 -11.00
C ASN A 87 58.62 36.18 -11.04
N TRP A 88 57.43 35.70 -10.71
CA TRP A 88 57.10 34.26 -10.72
C TRP A 88 56.88 33.76 -12.16
N PRO A 89 57.31 32.53 -12.50
CA PRO A 89 57.00 31.92 -13.80
C PRO A 89 55.49 31.68 -13.93
N TRP A 90 54.83 32.57 -14.68
CA TRP A 90 53.38 32.57 -14.89
C TRP A 90 52.85 31.35 -15.66
N ASP A 91 53.72 30.55 -16.27
CA ASP A 91 53.33 29.39 -17.09
C ASP A 91 52.59 28.32 -16.27
N ILE A 92 53.02 28.09 -15.01
CA ILE A 92 52.42 27.03 -14.17
C ILE A 92 51.02 27.43 -13.68
N PRO A 93 50.79 28.62 -13.09
CA PRO A 93 49.45 29.02 -12.63
C PRO A 93 48.44 29.21 -13.78
N THR A 94 48.89 29.71 -14.93
CA THR A 94 48.01 29.93 -16.10
C THR A 94 47.58 28.61 -16.74
N MET A 95 48.47 27.63 -16.82
CA MET A 95 48.14 26.26 -17.24
C MET A 95 47.08 25.62 -16.33
N ILE A 96 47.25 25.74 -15.02
CA ILE A 96 46.28 25.21 -14.05
C ILE A 96 44.91 25.88 -14.25
N LEU A 97 44.89 27.21 -14.37
CA LEU A 97 43.65 27.96 -14.60
C LEU A 97 42.94 27.55 -15.90
N ALA A 98 43.69 27.38 -16.99
CA ALA A 98 43.15 26.97 -18.28
C ALA A 98 42.51 25.57 -18.21
N VAL A 99 43.15 24.63 -17.50
CA VAL A 99 42.61 23.28 -17.33
C VAL A 99 41.32 23.30 -16.51
N PHE A 100 41.29 23.98 -15.37
CA PHE A 100 40.10 24.04 -14.52
C PHE A 100 38.93 24.77 -15.19
N THR A 101 39.20 25.86 -15.90
CA THR A 101 38.16 26.57 -16.66
C THR A 101 37.63 25.72 -17.80
N ALA A 102 38.48 25.01 -18.55
CA ALA A 102 38.02 24.09 -19.60
C ALA A 102 37.15 22.97 -19.03
N VAL A 103 37.57 22.32 -17.94
CA VAL A 103 36.80 21.25 -17.28
C VAL A 103 35.46 21.77 -16.74
N ALA A 104 35.44 22.93 -16.10
CA ALA A 104 34.21 23.56 -15.60
C ALA A 104 33.25 23.92 -16.74
N THR A 105 33.76 24.45 -17.86
CA THR A 105 32.94 24.83 -19.01
C THR A 105 32.35 23.61 -19.70
N VAL A 106 33.14 22.54 -19.86
CA VAL A 106 32.68 21.27 -20.44
C VAL A 106 31.65 20.61 -19.53
N THR A 107 31.90 20.51 -18.22
CA THR A 107 30.96 19.89 -17.28
C THR A 107 29.67 20.70 -17.14
N CYS A 108 29.76 22.04 -17.06
CA CYS A 108 28.59 22.91 -17.05
C CYS A 108 27.80 22.83 -18.35
N GLY A 109 28.49 22.79 -19.50
CA GLY A 109 27.87 22.61 -20.81
C GLY A 109 27.16 21.26 -20.91
N LEU A 110 27.82 20.18 -20.52
CA LEU A 110 27.24 18.84 -20.50
C LEU A 110 26.01 18.79 -19.59
N LEU A 111 26.08 19.30 -18.35
CA LEU A 111 24.94 19.35 -17.43
C LEU A 111 23.79 20.27 -17.89
N TRP A 112 24.09 21.28 -18.70
CA TRP A 112 23.10 22.16 -19.30
C TRP A 112 22.39 21.52 -20.50
N PHE A 113 23.13 20.76 -21.31
CA PHE A 113 22.60 20.03 -22.46
C PHE A 113 21.96 18.69 -22.07
N ASP A 114 22.33 18.13 -20.93
CA ASP A 114 21.67 16.97 -20.34
C ASP A 114 20.28 17.42 -19.86
N ASN A 115 19.31 17.27 -20.74
CA ASN A 115 17.92 17.64 -20.51
C ASN A 115 17.15 16.33 -20.26
N PRO A 116 17.27 15.72 -19.06
CA PRO A 116 16.64 14.44 -18.80
C PRO A 116 15.14 14.63 -18.96
N HIS A 117 14.57 14.01 -19.99
CA HIS A 117 13.13 14.03 -20.19
C HIS A 117 12.51 13.32 -19.00
N PRO A 118 11.66 14.01 -18.20
CA PRO A 118 11.03 13.38 -17.07
C PRO A 118 10.22 12.19 -17.58
N VAL A 119 10.42 11.03 -16.95
CA VAL A 119 9.62 9.83 -17.25
C VAL A 119 8.14 10.22 -17.13
N PRO A 120 7.27 9.85 -18.09
CA PRO A 120 5.86 10.21 -18.04
C PRO A 120 5.22 9.80 -16.71
N ARG A 121 4.41 10.71 -16.14
CA ARG A 121 3.66 10.41 -14.92
C ARG A 121 2.67 9.26 -15.21
N PRO A 122 2.61 8.21 -14.37
CA PRO A 122 1.58 7.18 -14.48
C PRO A 122 0.17 7.78 -14.36
N GLU A 123 -0.76 7.33 -15.20
CA GLU A 123 -2.15 7.79 -15.17
C GLU A 123 -2.93 7.13 -14.02
N PRO A 124 -3.74 7.88 -13.25
CA PRO A 124 -4.55 7.31 -12.19
C PRO A 124 -5.65 6.40 -12.76
N LEU A 125 -5.87 5.25 -12.13
CA LEU A 125 -7.01 4.40 -12.44
C LEU A 125 -8.28 4.95 -11.78
N ALA A 126 -9.32 5.14 -12.59
CA ALA A 126 -10.61 5.61 -12.11
C ALA A 126 -11.41 4.49 -11.43
N ILE A 127 -12.09 4.83 -10.34
CA ILE A 127 -13.16 3.99 -9.79
C ILE A 127 -14.39 4.22 -10.66
N VAL A 128 -14.71 3.25 -11.51
CA VAL A 128 -15.88 3.30 -12.36
C VAL A 128 -17.07 2.70 -11.60
N PRO A 129 -18.22 3.38 -11.53
CA PRO A 129 -19.40 2.81 -10.91
C PRO A 129 -19.93 1.65 -11.76
N PHE A 130 -20.26 0.54 -11.10
CA PHE A 130 -20.97 -0.57 -11.74
C PHE A 130 -22.37 -0.15 -12.14
N SER A 131 -22.82 -0.57 -13.34
CA SER A 131 -24.22 -0.43 -13.70
C SER A 131 -25.10 -1.30 -12.79
N ARG A 132 -26.38 -0.96 -12.63
CA ARG A 132 -27.32 -1.77 -11.82
C ARG A 132 -27.37 -3.24 -12.27
N ALA A 133 -27.41 -3.48 -13.59
CA ALA A 133 -27.48 -4.83 -14.14
C ALA A 133 -26.19 -5.63 -13.87
N GLU A 134 -25.03 -4.97 -13.99
CA GLU A 134 -23.73 -5.57 -13.71
C GLU A 134 -23.57 -5.90 -12.22
N ASN A 135 -23.99 -4.99 -11.34
CA ASN A 135 -23.98 -5.20 -9.90
C ASN A 135 -24.83 -6.42 -9.52
N LEU A 136 -26.07 -6.53 -10.04
CA LEU A 136 -26.93 -7.68 -9.79
C LEU A 136 -26.31 -8.99 -10.27
N ARG A 137 -25.68 -8.99 -11.46
CA ARG A 137 -24.97 -10.16 -11.99
C ARG A 137 -23.80 -10.56 -11.09
N LEU A 138 -23.02 -9.60 -10.60
CA LEU A 138 -21.91 -9.85 -9.69
C LEU A 138 -22.38 -10.39 -8.34
N MET A 139 -23.47 -9.83 -7.78
CA MET A 139 -24.08 -10.31 -6.54
C MET A 139 -24.59 -11.76 -6.66
N GLN A 140 -25.17 -12.14 -7.80
CA GLN A 140 -25.64 -13.51 -8.03
C GLN A 140 -24.52 -14.55 -8.05
N GLY A 141 -23.28 -14.15 -8.35
CA GLY A 141 -22.11 -15.02 -8.33
C GLY A 141 -21.47 -15.17 -6.95
N GLN A 142 -21.90 -14.41 -5.95
CA GLN A 142 -21.33 -14.48 -4.61
C GLN A 142 -21.87 -15.69 -3.85
N PRO A 143 -21.02 -16.38 -3.06
CA PRO A 143 -21.50 -17.45 -2.18
C PRO A 143 -22.48 -16.88 -1.16
N VAL A 144 -23.51 -17.64 -0.82
CA VAL A 144 -24.47 -17.25 0.22
C VAL A 144 -23.75 -17.10 1.56
N GLU A 145 -23.69 -15.87 2.07
CA GLU A 145 -23.12 -15.59 3.39
C GLU A 145 -24.11 -16.00 4.50
N SER A 146 -23.63 -16.77 5.47
CA SER A 146 -24.43 -17.11 6.64
C SER A 146 -24.56 -15.88 7.55
N TYR A 147 -25.79 -15.38 7.77
CA TYR A 147 -26.04 -14.34 8.77
C TYR A 147 -25.68 -14.85 10.17
N ARG A 148 -25.05 -14.01 10.99
CA ARG A 148 -24.66 -14.35 12.37
C ARG A 148 -24.97 -13.20 13.30
N ALA A 149 -25.35 -13.51 14.53
CA ALA A 149 -25.48 -12.50 15.58
C ALA A 149 -24.96 -13.02 16.91
N ILE A 150 -24.39 -12.11 17.68
CA ILE A 150 -23.83 -12.39 19.01
C ILE A 150 -24.99 -12.43 20.00
N CYS A 151 -25.15 -13.55 20.71
CA CYS A 151 -26.07 -13.65 21.84
C CYS A 151 -25.65 -14.81 22.75
N ALA A 152 -26.28 -14.92 23.92
CA ALA A 152 -26.12 -16.08 24.78
C ALA A 152 -26.96 -17.25 24.27
N CYS A 153 -26.39 -18.46 24.27
CA CYS A 153 -27.12 -19.68 23.99
C CYS A 153 -28.03 -20.04 25.18
N PRO A 154 -29.34 -20.21 24.98
CA PRO A 154 -30.26 -20.57 26.07
C PRO A 154 -30.03 -22.00 26.59
N GLY A 155 -29.26 -22.83 25.88
CA GLY A 155 -28.94 -24.19 26.31
C GLY A 155 -27.70 -24.30 27.19
N CYS A 156 -26.58 -23.70 26.76
CA CYS A 156 -25.29 -23.84 27.45
C CYS A 156 -24.72 -22.54 28.02
N GLY A 157 -25.37 -21.40 27.78
CA GLY A 157 -24.90 -20.09 28.21
C GLY A 157 -23.74 -19.51 27.40
N ASP A 158 -23.25 -20.21 26.38
CA ASP A 158 -22.17 -19.71 25.50
C ASP A 158 -22.56 -18.38 24.85
N VAL A 159 -21.66 -17.39 24.91
CA VAL A 159 -21.85 -16.07 24.29
C VAL A 159 -20.94 -15.97 23.08
N SER A 160 -21.48 -16.30 21.90
CA SER A 160 -20.71 -16.25 20.65
C SER A 160 -21.58 -15.83 19.47
N ALA A 161 -20.95 -15.67 18.30
CA ALA A 161 -21.66 -15.38 17.06
C ALA A 161 -22.34 -16.64 16.54
N HIS A 162 -23.66 -16.71 16.70
CA HIS A 162 -24.46 -17.85 16.28
C HIS A 162 -25.02 -17.64 14.87
N PRO A 163 -24.96 -18.63 13.96
CA PRO A 163 -25.63 -18.58 12.67
C PRO A 163 -27.13 -18.42 12.84
N ILE A 164 -27.68 -17.59 11.97
CA ILE A 164 -29.10 -17.25 11.84
C ILE A 164 -29.54 -17.77 10.48
N ARG A 165 -30.70 -18.40 10.43
CA ARG A 165 -31.40 -18.73 9.18
C ARG A 165 -32.87 -18.37 9.30
N GLU A 166 -33.53 -18.31 8.15
CA GLU A 166 -34.98 -18.26 8.10
C GLU A 166 -35.59 -19.51 8.78
N PRO A 167 -36.75 -19.36 9.43
CA PRO A 167 -37.47 -20.49 9.98
C PRO A 167 -37.91 -21.48 8.91
N GLY A 168 -37.87 -22.77 9.24
CA GLY A 168 -38.41 -23.83 8.40
C GLY A 168 -39.94 -23.91 8.48
N LYS A 169 -40.57 -24.67 7.57
CA LYS A 169 -42.02 -24.89 7.58
C LYS A 169 -42.54 -25.58 8.85
N ASP A 170 -41.69 -26.34 9.51
CA ASP A 170 -42.03 -27.11 10.72
C ASP A 170 -41.69 -26.36 12.02
N GLU A 171 -41.29 -25.08 11.91
CA GLU A 171 -40.92 -24.23 13.03
C GLU A 171 -42.07 -23.29 13.42
N PRO A 172 -42.05 -22.71 14.63
CA PRO A 172 -43.17 -21.90 15.10
C PRO A 172 -43.43 -20.68 14.22
N ASP A 173 -44.71 -20.42 13.90
CA ASP A 173 -45.13 -19.31 13.02
C ASP A 173 -44.73 -17.92 13.51
N TRP A 174 -44.46 -17.76 14.82
CA TRP A 174 -43.99 -16.51 15.40
C TRP A 174 -42.48 -16.30 15.24
N ALA A 175 -41.72 -17.33 14.85
CA ALA A 175 -40.29 -17.23 14.69
C ALA A 175 -39.98 -16.29 13.51
N MET A 176 -39.17 -15.25 13.73
CA MET A 176 -38.60 -14.49 12.62
C MET A 176 -37.28 -15.11 12.17
N VAL A 177 -36.56 -15.77 13.09
CA VAL A 177 -35.30 -16.46 12.80
C VAL A 177 -35.11 -17.72 13.63
N THR A 178 -34.31 -18.65 13.10
CA THR A 178 -33.80 -19.80 13.85
C THR A 178 -32.28 -19.73 13.97
N ARG A 179 -31.79 -19.93 15.19
CA ARG A 179 -30.37 -19.92 15.52
C ARG A 179 -29.87 -21.33 15.82
N ARG A 180 -28.55 -21.54 15.66
CA ARG A 180 -27.86 -22.78 16.07
C ARG A 180 -26.62 -22.46 16.88
N CYS A 181 -26.46 -23.10 18.03
CA CYS A 181 -25.26 -22.95 18.86
C CYS A 181 -24.14 -23.82 18.29
N ALA A 182 -22.94 -23.27 18.07
CA ALA A 182 -21.80 -24.07 17.61
C ALA A 182 -21.17 -24.93 18.72
N VAL A 183 -21.49 -24.66 19.99
CA VAL A 183 -20.94 -25.36 21.16
C VAL A 183 -21.78 -26.57 21.53
N CYS A 184 -23.09 -26.40 21.71
CA CYS A 184 -23.99 -27.47 22.13
C CYS A 184 -24.92 -27.98 21.02
N ASP A 185 -24.76 -27.48 19.80
CA ASP A 185 -25.55 -27.82 18.60
C ASP A 185 -27.06 -27.54 18.68
N ARG A 186 -27.52 -26.94 19.78
CA ARG A 186 -28.93 -26.64 20.02
C ARG A 186 -29.43 -25.57 19.05
N GLN A 187 -30.62 -25.81 18.49
CA GLN A 187 -31.37 -24.82 17.73
C GLN A 187 -32.46 -24.17 18.60
N TRP A 188 -32.75 -22.90 18.33
CA TRP A 188 -33.87 -22.20 18.96
C TRP A 188 -34.43 -21.10 18.05
N ALA A 189 -35.75 -20.96 18.11
CA ALA A 189 -36.50 -19.92 17.43
C ALA A 189 -36.42 -18.59 18.19
N GLN A 190 -36.45 -17.47 17.48
CA GLN A 190 -36.46 -16.14 18.05
C GLN A 190 -37.45 -15.21 17.32
N ALA A 191 -38.14 -14.41 18.15
CA ALA A 191 -38.75 -13.11 17.89
C ALA A 191 -37.78 -12.15 17.20
#